data_AF-A0A3M1SUL6-F1
#
_entry.id   AF-A0A3M1SUL6-F1
#
_cell.length_a   1.000
_cell.length_b   1.000
_cell.length_c   1.000
_cell.angle_alpha   90.00
_cell.angle_beta   90.00
_cell.angle_gamma   90.00
#
_symmetry.space_group_name_H-M   'P 1'
#
loop_
_entity.id
_entity.type
_entity.pdbx_description
1 polymer ?
#
loop_
_entity_poly.entity_id
_entity_poly.type
_entity_poly.pdbx_seq_one_letter_code
_entity_poly.pdbx_strand_id
1 'polypeptide(L)'
;MSETPLTYIDRRQLIDKLVLDRTTAETVGKVDRLWLDLNSHQVAGMTCKSGWLGRQKHTFAWGQIHAIGEDSLIVNAPEGAPLEKLESWETLVGHQLWTDGGNRAGTIVDYRFEIATGSVLEYLFTPEGGGRLTEGTYRLPVSAVVSVGSKRIIARESAVLDAPQDEPGATNLLDRAAEFLKEDYVKTRQHLAQLQQGSQELSDRLQEKLPQLRSEDSPPSDNAATSDAESLETKSLPPASPSPNVPLENPHGEG
;
A
#
# COMPACT_ATOMS: atom_id res chain seq x y z
N MET A 1 -15.97 9.61 -5.91
CA MET A 1 -16.27 8.17 -5.91
C MET A 1 -15.19 7.54 -5.06
N SER A 2 -15.55 7.01 -3.89
CA SER A 2 -14.58 6.52 -2.91
C SER A 2 -14.10 5.14 -3.34
N GLU A 3 -12.80 4.99 -3.59
CA GLU A 3 -12.15 3.69 -3.72
C GLU A 3 -12.39 2.92 -2.43
N THR A 4 -13.07 1.77 -2.47
CA THR A 4 -13.16 0.91 -1.29
C THR A 4 -11.77 0.33 -1.07
N PRO A 5 -11.09 0.63 0.05
CA PRO A 5 -9.75 0.12 0.28
C PRO A 5 -9.81 -1.41 0.35
N LEU A 6 -8.84 -2.07 -0.29
CA LEU A 6 -8.64 -3.51 -0.13
C LEU A 6 -8.53 -3.81 1.37
N THR A 7 -9.44 -4.62 1.89
CA THR A 7 -9.44 -4.98 3.32
C THR A 7 -8.47 -6.13 3.59
N TYR A 8 -8.19 -6.95 2.57
CA TYR A 8 -7.30 -8.09 2.64
C TYR A 8 -6.37 -8.16 1.43
N ILE A 9 -5.27 -8.91 1.57
CA ILE A 9 -4.30 -9.14 0.51
C ILE A 9 -3.69 -10.54 0.62
N ASP A 10 -3.34 -11.12 -0.52
CA ASP A 10 -2.58 -12.37 -0.56
C ASP A 10 -1.08 -12.07 -0.38
N ARG A 11 -0.37 -12.89 0.39
CA ARG A 11 1.05 -12.69 0.66
C ARG A 11 1.88 -12.66 -0.63
N ARG A 12 1.56 -13.46 -1.66
CA ARG A 12 2.25 -13.39 -2.97
C ARG A 12 2.22 -12.00 -3.61
N GLN A 13 1.16 -11.21 -3.37
CA GLN A 13 1.03 -9.88 -3.96
C GLN A 13 1.98 -8.88 -3.30
N LEU A 14 2.45 -9.12 -2.09
CA LEU A 14 3.41 -8.24 -1.40
C LEU A 14 4.86 -8.57 -1.73
N ILE A 15 5.16 -9.80 -2.10
CA ILE A 15 6.54 -10.19 -2.44
C ILE A 15 7.04 -9.36 -3.62
N ASP A 16 8.30 -8.93 -3.54
CA ASP A 16 8.99 -8.08 -4.50
C ASP A 16 8.44 -6.65 -4.68
N LYS A 17 7.41 -6.23 -3.93
CA LYS A 17 6.98 -4.82 -3.89
C LYS A 17 8.07 -3.93 -3.29
N LEU A 18 8.11 -2.67 -3.76
CA LEU A 18 9.04 -1.66 -3.24
C LEU A 18 8.71 -1.30 -1.79
N VAL A 19 9.73 -1.08 -0.97
CA VAL A 19 9.57 -0.59 0.40
C VAL A 19 10.20 0.80 0.48
N LEU A 20 9.41 1.79 0.86
CA LEU A 20 9.81 3.19 0.96
C LEU A 20 9.79 3.64 2.42
N ASP A 21 10.81 4.38 2.82
CA ASP A 21 10.83 5.07 4.10
C ASP A 21 9.89 6.28 4.06
N ARG A 22 8.98 6.39 5.02
CA ARG A 22 8.00 7.48 5.09
C ARG A 22 8.64 8.86 5.27
N THR A 23 9.74 8.94 6.01
CA THR A 23 10.41 10.19 6.39
C THR A 23 11.30 10.69 5.27
N THR A 24 12.10 9.80 4.66
CA THR A 24 13.08 10.19 3.63
C THR A 24 12.56 10.03 2.20
N ALA A 25 11.46 9.29 2.00
CA ALA A 25 10.97 8.85 0.70
C ALA A 25 11.97 8.00 -0.11
N GLU A 26 13.06 7.55 0.52
CA GLU A 26 14.05 6.69 -0.12
C GLU A 26 13.60 5.23 -0.17
N THR A 27 14.09 4.50 -1.17
CA THR A 27 13.87 3.06 -1.27
C THR A 27 14.74 2.32 -0.27
N VAL A 28 14.10 1.61 0.66
CA VAL A 28 14.77 0.71 1.60
C VAL A 28 15.12 -0.62 0.93
N GLY A 29 14.27 -1.09 0.02
CA GLY A 29 14.47 -2.34 -0.71
C GLY A 29 13.19 -2.89 -1.31
N LYS A 30 13.14 -4.21 -1.46
CA LYS A 30 11.94 -4.95 -1.89
C LYS A 30 11.57 -6.02 -0.88
N VAL A 31 10.27 -6.26 -0.68
CA VAL A 31 9.78 -7.30 0.22
C VAL A 31 10.33 -8.66 -0.21
N ASP A 32 11.07 -9.34 0.66
CA ASP A 32 11.61 -10.68 0.42
C ASP A 32 10.71 -11.74 1.05
N ARG A 33 10.24 -11.46 2.27
CA ARG A 33 9.51 -12.43 3.09
C ARG A 33 8.61 -11.73 4.09
N LEU A 34 7.45 -12.34 4.34
CA LEU A 34 6.59 -12.05 5.48
C LEU A 34 6.77 -13.14 6.54
N TRP A 35 6.74 -12.73 7.80
CA TRP A 35 6.89 -13.58 8.97
C TRP A 35 5.56 -13.75 9.68
N LEU A 36 5.21 -14.99 10.03
CA LEU A 36 3.96 -15.31 10.72
C LEU A 36 4.24 -15.72 12.16
N ASP A 37 3.45 -15.18 13.09
CA ASP A 37 3.20 -15.82 14.37
C ASP A 37 2.12 -16.89 14.15
N LEU A 38 2.56 -18.15 14.20
CA LEU A 38 1.71 -19.31 13.93
C LEU A 38 0.73 -19.62 15.06
N ASN A 39 0.96 -19.10 16.27
CA ASN A 39 0.05 -19.33 17.40
C ASN A 39 -1.17 -18.40 17.32
N SER A 40 -0.94 -17.15 16.93
CA SER A 40 -1.99 -16.13 16.78
C SER A 40 -2.53 -16.03 15.36
N HIS A 41 -1.91 -16.74 14.40
CA HIS A 41 -2.19 -16.63 12.97
C HIS A 41 -2.17 -15.18 12.49
N GLN A 42 -1.07 -14.49 12.78
CA GLN A 42 -0.90 -13.07 12.46
C GLN A 42 0.42 -12.83 11.74
N VAL A 43 0.43 -11.93 10.76
CA VAL A 43 1.65 -11.41 10.18
C VAL A 43 2.36 -10.58 11.24
N ALA A 44 3.51 -11.06 11.71
CA ALA A 44 4.31 -10.42 12.73
C ALA A 44 5.21 -9.33 12.15
N GLY A 45 5.60 -9.46 10.88
CA GLY A 45 6.44 -8.49 10.20
C GLY A 45 6.91 -8.95 8.83
N MET A 46 7.88 -8.22 8.28
CA MET A 46 8.47 -8.51 6.98
C MET A 46 9.98 -8.26 6.98
N THR A 47 10.69 -9.02 6.15
CA THR A 47 12.06 -8.70 5.74
C THR A 47 12.05 -8.19 4.32
N CYS A 48 12.73 -7.09 4.07
CA CYS A 48 13.07 -6.62 2.74
C CYS A 48 14.56 -6.79 2.46
N LYS A 49 14.90 -6.92 1.19
CA LYS A 49 16.27 -7.04 0.70
C LYS A 49 16.65 -5.89 -0.24
N SER A 50 17.90 -5.48 -0.17
CA SER A 50 18.49 -4.44 -1.03
C SER A 50 19.98 -4.73 -1.32
N GLY A 51 20.56 -3.90 -2.17
CA GLY A 51 21.95 -4.05 -2.62
C GLY A 51 22.19 -5.20 -3.60
N TRP A 52 23.46 -5.41 -3.95
CA TRP A 52 23.86 -6.45 -4.90
C TRP A 52 23.53 -7.84 -4.34
N LEU A 53 22.72 -8.61 -5.09
CA LEU A 53 22.22 -9.93 -4.72
C LEU A 53 21.45 -10.00 -3.38
N GLY A 54 20.87 -8.89 -2.90
CA GLY A 54 20.03 -8.89 -1.69
C GLY A 54 20.80 -9.10 -0.39
N ARG A 55 22.08 -8.69 -0.34
CA ARG A 55 22.95 -8.83 0.84
C ARG A 55 22.53 -7.96 2.02
N GLN A 56 21.89 -6.82 1.76
CA GLN A 56 21.35 -5.96 2.82
C GLN A 56 19.94 -6.41 3.12
N LYS A 57 19.66 -6.71 4.39
CA LYS A 57 18.34 -7.09 4.86
C LYS A 57 17.90 -6.12 5.93
N HIS A 58 16.67 -5.62 5.78
CA HIS A 58 16.01 -4.83 6.80
C HIS A 58 14.72 -5.53 7.20
N THR A 59 14.40 -5.49 8.49
CA THR A 59 13.20 -6.15 9.01
C THR A 59 12.35 -5.14 9.74
N PHE A 60 11.04 -5.27 9.53
CA PHE A 60 10.02 -4.38 10.08
C PHE A 60 8.97 -5.24 10.75
N ALA A 61 8.59 -4.89 11.98
CA ALA A 61 7.38 -5.42 12.61
C ALA A 61 6.15 -4.94 11.84
N TRP A 62 5.05 -5.70 11.91
CA TRP A 62 3.81 -5.36 11.20
C TRP A 62 3.31 -3.95 11.54
N GLY A 63 3.39 -3.55 12.81
CA GLY A 63 3.02 -2.21 13.26
C GLY A 63 3.89 -1.06 12.73
N GLN A 64 5.04 -1.36 12.11
CA GLN A 64 5.87 -0.36 11.42
C GLN A 64 5.45 -0.14 9.97
N ILE A 65 4.59 -1.00 9.41
CA ILE A 65 4.03 -0.81 8.07
C ILE A 65 2.93 0.25 8.18
N HIS A 66 3.15 1.38 7.52
CA HIS A 66 2.24 2.51 7.54
C HIS A 66 1.12 2.37 6.52
N ALA A 67 1.47 1.96 5.30
CA ALA A 67 0.52 1.82 4.20
C ALA A 67 1.00 0.77 3.20
N ILE A 68 0.04 0.11 2.54
CA ILE A 68 0.26 -0.81 1.42
C ILE A 68 -0.46 -0.23 0.20
N GLY A 69 0.32 0.18 -0.79
CA GLY A 69 -0.18 0.66 -2.07
C GLY A 69 -0.13 -0.41 -3.17
N GLU A 70 -0.51 0.01 -4.38
CA GLU A 70 -0.51 -0.83 -5.57
C GLU A 70 0.89 -1.34 -5.94
N ASP A 71 1.93 -0.52 -5.81
CA ASP A 71 3.31 -0.89 -6.19
C ASP A 71 4.31 -0.88 -5.03
N SER A 72 3.95 -0.26 -3.90
CA SER A 72 4.90 -0.02 -2.81
C SER A 72 4.26 -0.13 -1.43
N LEU A 73 5.10 -0.41 -0.43
CA LEU A 73 4.78 -0.34 0.99
C LEU A 73 5.52 0.85 1.58
N ILE A 74 4.82 1.62 2.41
CA ILE A 74 5.41 2.71 3.17
C ILE A 74 5.64 2.20 4.59
N VAL A 75 6.86 2.35 5.10
CA VAL A 75 7.22 1.97 6.47
C VAL A 75 7.62 3.19 7.29
N ASN A 76 7.32 3.16 8.58
CA ASN A 76 7.94 4.04 9.55
C ASN A 76 9.23 3.35 10.02
N ALA A 77 10.38 3.70 9.45
CA ALA A 77 11.64 3.28 10.03
C ALA A 77 11.96 4.12 11.27
N PRO A 78 12.40 3.48 12.36
CA PRO A 78 13.48 4.08 13.14
C PRO A 78 14.63 3.09 13.40
N GLU A 79 15.78 3.68 13.69
CA GLU A 79 17.05 3.06 14.11
C GLU A 79 16.83 1.94 15.15
N GLY A 80 17.04 0.69 14.75
CA GLY A 80 17.42 -0.40 15.66
C GLY A 80 16.33 -1.09 16.48
N ALA A 81 15.21 -1.53 15.91
CA ALA A 81 14.43 -2.60 16.56
C ALA A 81 15.24 -3.91 16.50
N PRO A 82 15.72 -4.47 17.63
CA PRO A 82 16.52 -5.68 17.62
C PRO A 82 15.66 -6.87 17.22
N LEU A 83 16.23 -7.67 16.32
CA LEU A 83 15.69 -8.86 15.70
C LEU A 83 15.53 -10.05 16.67
N GLU A 84 15.40 -9.83 17.99
CA GLU A 84 15.52 -10.91 18.99
C GLU A 84 14.29 -11.83 19.09
N LYS A 85 13.15 -11.47 18.47
CA LYS A 85 11.92 -12.30 18.50
C LYS A 85 11.68 -13.17 17.27
N LEU A 86 12.55 -13.09 16.26
CA LEU A 86 12.33 -13.77 14.97
C LEU A 86 12.60 -15.26 14.97
N GLU A 87 13.26 -15.80 15.99
CA GLU A 87 13.51 -17.25 16.07
C GLU A 87 12.21 -18.07 16.16
N SER A 88 11.11 -17.46 16.59
CA SER A 88 9.79 -18.10 16.68
C SER A 88 8.90 -17.90 15.45
N TRP A 89 9.32 -17.09 14.47
CA TRP A 89 8.49 -16.78 13.30
C TRP A 89 8.89 -17.64 12.11
N GLU A 90 7.92 -18.32 11.54
CA GLU A 90 8.16 -19.25 10.44
C GLU A 90 7.50 -18.78 9.15
N THR A 91 8.01 -19.32 8.04
CA THR A 91 7.30 -19.27 6.76
C THR A 91 6.51 -20.53 6.58
N LEU A 92 5.20 -20.37 6.46
CA LEU A 92 4.25 -21.45 6.38
C LEU A 92 4.13 -21.99 4.93
N VAL A 93 4.45 -21.16 3.94
CA VAL A 93 4.52 -21.58 2.53
C VAL A 93 5.53 -22.72 2.37
N GLY A 94 5.11 -23.79 1.70
CA GLY A 94 5.85 -25.04 1.54
C GLY A 94 5.59 -26.09 2.63
N HIS A 95 4.81 -25.77 3.67
CA HIS A 95 4.43 -26.77 4.68
C HIS A 95 3.42 -27.77 4.12
N GLN A 96 3.53 -29.02 4.57
CA GLN A 96 2.58 -30.06 4.21
C GLN A 96 1.25 -29.84 4.94
N LEU A 97 0.14 -29.90 4.22
CA LEU A 97 -1.20 -29.93 4.79
C LEU A 97 -1.62 -31.38 5.05
N TRP A 98 -1.98 -31.67 6.28
CA TRP A 98 -2.51 -32.94 6.76
C TRP A 98 -3.90 -32.72 7.34
N THR A 99 -4.73 -33.75 7.25
CA THR A 99 -6.01 -33.81 7.94
C THR A 99 -5.82 -34.35 9.35
N ASP A 100 -6.73 -34.02 10.27
CA ASP A 100 -6.83 -34.63 11.60
C ASP A 100 -7.19 -36.13 11.56
N GLY A 101 -7.68 -36.63 10.41
CA GLY A 101 -7.79 -38.06 10.10
C GLY A 101 -6.46 -38.74 9.73
N GLY A 102 -5.35 -38.00 9.62
CA GLY A 102 -4.02 -38.53 9.32
C GLY A 102 -3.69 -38.68 7.84
N ASN A 103 -4.54 -38.18 6.95
CA ASN A 103 -4.28 -38.16 5.51
C ASN A 103 -3.52 -36.90 5.09
N ARG A 104 -2.50 -37.03 4.25
CA ARG A 104 -1.86 -35.88 3.62
C ARG A 104 -2.77 -35.34 2.53
N ALA A 105 -3.12 -34.06 2.63
CA ALA A 105 -4.06 -33.40 1.73
C ALA A 105 -3.40 -32.51 0.69
N GLY A 106 -2.20 -31.97 0.96
CA GLY A 106 -1.58 -31.02 0.04
C GLY A 106 -0.35 -30.31 0.60
N THR A 107 -0.08 -29.14 0.03
CA THR A 107 0.97 -28.22 0.47
C THR A 107 0.46 -26.78 0.46
N ILE A 108 0.80 -26.02 1.50
CA ILE A 108 0.46 -24.59 1.60
C ILE A 108 1.31 -23.82 0.59
N VAL A 109 0.66 -23.04 -0.28
CA VAL A 109 1.32 -22.26 -1.33
C VAL A 109 1.27 -20.76 -1.07
N ASP A 110 0.27 -20.29 -0.33
CA ASP A 110 0.14 -18.87 0.03
C ASP A 110 -0.82 -18.68 1.22
N TYR A 111 -1.08 -17.43 1.59
CA TYR A 111 -2.10 -17.08 2.58
C TYR A 111 -2.65 -15.68 2.37
N ARG A 112 -3.87 -15.45 2.86
CA ARG A 112 -4.59 -14.19 2.79
C ARG A 112 -4.82 -13.64 4.17
N PHE A 113 -4.59 -12.35 4.34
CA PHE A 113 -4.68 -11.70 5.65
C PHE A 113 -5.26 -10.29 5.53
N GLU A 114 -5.83 -9.79 6.62
CA GLU A 114 -6.38 -8.45 6.73
C GLU A 114 -5.26 -7.41 6.85
N ILE A 115 -5.29 -6.36 6.04
CA ILE A 115 -4.22 -5.36 5.98
C ILE A 115 -4.12 -4.57 7.30
N ALA A 116 -5.25 -4.22 7.89
CA ALA A 116 -5.30 -3.38 9.08
C ALA A 116 -4.66 -4.04 10.31
N THR A 117 -4.86 -5.35 10.47
CA THR A 117 -4.47 -6.09 11.69
C THR A 117 -3.32 -7.06 11.45
N GLY A 118 -3.08 -7.46 10.20
CA GLY A 118 -2.19 -8.57 9.87
C GLY A 118 -2.80 -9.94 10.18
N SER A 119 -4.06 -10.02 10.60
CA SER A 119 -4.71 -11.30 10.93
C SER A 119 -4.90 -12.16 9.69
N VAL A 120 -4.38 -13.37 9.71
CA VAL A 120 -4.55 -14.35 8.64
C VAL A 120 -5.98 -14.87 8.65
N LEU A 121 -6.64 -14.73 7.50
CA LEU A 121 -8.02 -15.16 7.29
C LEU A 121 -8.06 -16.60 6.78
N GLU A 122 -7.22 -16.88 5.78
CA GLU A 122 -7.23 -18.13 5.02
C GLU A 122 -5.82 -18.53 4.61
N TYR A 123 -5.57 -19.84 4.61
CA TYR A 123 -4.42 -20.46 3.95
C TYR A 123 -4.81 -20.94 2.56
N LEU A 124 -3.91 -20.77 1.60
CA LEU A 124 -4.07 -21.24 0.23
C LEU A 124 -3.21 -22.49 0.05
N PHE A 125 -3.79 -23.58 -0.44
CA PHE A 125 -3.09 -24.85 -0.63
C PHE A 125 -3.37 -25.45 -1.99
N THR A 126 -2.41 -26.22 -2.51
CA THR A 126 -2.62 -27.10 -3.66
C THR A 126 -2.82 -28.53 -3.15
N PRO A 127 -3.87 -29.24 -3.60
CA PRO A 127 -4.10 -30.60 -3.16
C PRO A 127 -3.03 -31.52 -3.74
N GLU A 128 -2.68 -32.56 -2.99
CA GLU A 128 -1.75 -33.58 -3.45
C GLU A 128 -2.33 -34.97 -3.21
N GLY A 129 -2.22 -35.84 -4.22
CA GLY A 129 -2.80 -37.18 -4.21
C GLY A 129 -4.15 -37.28 -4.93
N GLY A 130 -4.57 -38.50 -5.25
CA GLY A 130 -5.80 -38.81 -5.99
C GLY A 130 -7.09 -38.70 -5.17
N GLY A 131 -7.22 -37.65 -4.36
CA GLY A 131 -8.40 -37.38 -3.52
C GLY A 131 -9.58 -36.80 -4.30
N ARG A 132 -10.59 -36.27 -3.58
CA ARG A 132 -11.78 -35.63 -4.17
C ARG A 132 -11.50 -34.30 -4.88
N LEU A 133 -10.41 -33.62 -4.51
CA LEU A 133 -10.06 -32.31 -5.07
C LEU A 133 -9.28 -32.47 -6.37
N THR A 134 -9.65 -31.70 -7.39
CA THR A 134 -8.91 -31.60 -8.65
C THR A 134 -7.72 -30.66 -8.52
N GLU A 135 -6.85 -30.65 -9.52
CA GLU A 135 -5.75 -29.67 -9.60
C GLU A 135 -6.29 -28.23 -9.48
N GLY A 136 -5.62 -27.41 -8.68
CA GLY A 136 -6.05 -26.03 -8.38
C GLY A 136 -5.48 -25.53 -7.06
N THR A 137 -5.75 -24.27 -6.75
CA THR A 137 -5.50 -23.69 -5.41
C THR A 137 -6.81 -23.65 -4.65
N TYR A 138 -6.80 -23.98 -3.37
CA TYR A 138 -7.99 -24.06 -2.53
C TYR A 138 -7.79 -23.26 -1.25
N ARG A 139 -8.90 -22.82 -0.67
CA ARG A 139 -8.92 -21.93 0.49
C ARG A 139 -9.30 -22.68 1.74
N LEU A 140 -8.44 -22.61 2.75
CA LEU A 140 -8.62 -23.22 4.05
C LEU A 140 -8.75 -22.11 5.10
N PRO A 141 -9.91 -21.92 5.76
CA PRO A 141 -10.05 -20.91 6.79
C PRO A 141 -9.15 -21.25 7.99
N VAL A 142 -8.57 -20.22 8.61
CA VAL A 142 -7.69 -20.39 9.78
C VAL A 142 -8.39 -21.13 10.93
N SER A 143 -9.70 -20.95 11.07
CA SER A 143 -10.53 -21.61 12.08
C SER A 143 -10.62 -23.13 11.91
N ALA A 144 -10.21 -23.67 10.76
CA ALA A 144 -10.13 -25.11 10.50
C ALA A 144 -8.75 -25.70 10.85
N VAL A 145 -7.75 -24.89 11.14
CA VAL A 145 -6.44 -25.37 11.59
C VAL A 145 -6.56 -25.91 13.01
N VAL A 146 -6.06 -27.13 13.19
CA VAL A 146 -6.03 -27.86 14.46
C VAL A 146 -4.67 -27.65 15.15
N SER A 147 -3.58 -27.72 14.38
CA SER A 147 -2.24 -27.47 14.90
C SER A 147 -1.25 -27.11 13.78
N VAL A 148 -0.21 -26.38 14.16
CA VAL A 148 0.92 -26.04 13.29
C VAL A 148 2.20 -26.55 13.92
N GLY A 149 3.00 -27.28 13.15
CA GLY A 149 4.35 -27.68 13.51
C GLY A 149 5.35 -27.26 12.44
N SER A 150 6.63 -27.46 12.71
CA SER A 150 7.77 -26.90 11.94
C SER A 150 7.86 -27.23 10.44
N LYS A 151 7.05 -28.18 9.94
CA LYS A 151 6.98 -28.57 8.52
C LYS A 151 5.57 -28.93 8.05
N ARG A 152 4.59 -28.90 8.95
CA ARG A 152 3.26 -29.45 8.68
C ARG A 152 2.17 -28.69 9.42
N ILE A 153 1.02 -28.61 8.78
CA ILE A 153 -0.22 -28.13 9.36
C ILE A 153 -1.22 -29.28 9.39
N ILE A 154 -1.92 -29.42 10.51
CA ILE A 154 -3.05 -30.31 10.65
C ILE A 154 -4.32 -29.45 10.63
N ALA A 155 -5.27 -29.80 9.78
CA ALA A 155 -6.57 -29.14 9.69
C ALA A 155 -7.72 -30.16 9.73
N ARG A 156 -8.93 -29.70 10.03
CA ARG A 156 -10.11 -30.57 10.04
C ARG A 156 -10.36 -31.16 8.66
N GLU A 157 -10.52 -32.48 8.60
CA GLU A 157 -10.73 -33.21 7.33
C GLU A 157 -11.90 -32.65 6.52
N SER A 158 -13.04 -32.37 7.15
CA SER A 158 -14.21 -31.81 6.46
C SER A 158 -13.93 -30.46 5.80
N ALA A 159 -13.22 -29.56 6.49
CA ALA A 159 -12.89 -28.25 5.96
C ALA A 159 -11.90 -28.31 4.79
N VAL A 160 -11.04 -29.32 4.76
CA VAL A 160 -10.11 -29.56 3.65
C VAL A 160 -10.85 -30.14 2.45
N LEU A 161 -11.73 -31.12 2.66
CA LEU A 161 -12.46 -31.79 1.57
C LEU A 161 -13.53 -30.91 0.93
N ASP A 162 -14.13 -30.01 1.70
CA ASP A 162 -15.15 -29.06 1.24
C ASP A 162 -14.56 -27.67 0.96
N ALA A 163 -13.22 -27.55 0.90
CA ALA A 163 -12.54 -26.31 0.64
C ALA A 163 -12.97 -25.73 -0.72
N PRO A 164 -13.37 -24.45 -0.80
CA PRO A 164 -13.66 -23.83 -2.07
C PRO A 164 -12.37 -23.58 -2.85
N GLN A 165 -12.42 -23.80 -4.16
CA GLN A 165 -11.33 -23.43 -5.06
C GLN A 165 -11.12 -21.91 -5.02
N ASP A 166 -9.86 -21.48 -5.00
CA ASP A 166 -9.43 -20.11 -5.22
C ASP A 166 -9.48 -19.88 -6.73
N GLU A 167 -10.52 -19.20 -7.19
CA GLU A 167 -10.59 -18.77 -8.58
C GLU A 167 -9.64 -17.58 -8.77
N PRO A 168 -8.63 -17.68 -9.65
CA PRO A 168 -7.80 -16.54 -10.03
C PRO A 168 -8.69 -15.53 -10.77
N GLY A 169 -9.33 -14.65 -10.01
CA GLY A 169 -10.27 -13.67 -10.54
C GLY A 169 -11.28 -13.07 -9.57
N ALA A 170 -11.29 -13.45 -8.29
CA ALA A 170 -12.00 -12.64 -7.28
C ALA A 170 -11.38 -11.24 -7.09
N THR A 171 -10.12 -11.05 -7.51
CA THR A 171 -9.50 -9.72 -7.69
C THR A 171 -9.82 -9.10 -9.06
N ASN A 172 -10.15 -9.91 -10.08
CA ASN A 172 -10.45 -9.43 -11.44
C ASN A 172 -11.80 -8.69 -11.56
N LEU A 173 -12.62 -8.62 -10.49
CA LEU A 173 -13.74 -7.67 -10.45
C LEU A 173 -13.24 -6.23 -10.56
N LEU A 174 -12.04 -5.93 -10.04
CA LEU A 174 -11.40 -4.61 -10.16
C LEU A 174 -10.75 -4.42 -11.54
N ASP A 175 -10.08 -5.44 -12.09
CA ASP A 175 -9.51 -5.37 -13.44
C ASP A 175 -10.60 -5.26 -14.54
N ARG A 176 -11.72 -5.96 -14.40
CA ARG A 176 -12.88 -5.83 -15.31
C ARG A 176 -13.57 -4.48 -15.18
N ALA A 177 -13.59 -3.87 -13.99
CA ALA A 177 -14.10 -2.51 -13.82
C ALA A 177 -13.14 -1.47 -14.45
N ALA A 178 -11.83 -1.68 -14.35
CA ALA A 178 -10.83 -0.82 -14.98
C ALA A 178 -10.87 -0.90 -16.53
N GLU A 179 -11.15 -2.06 -17.11
CA GLU A 179 -11.41 -2.19 -18.55
C GLU A 179 -12.72 -1.48 -18.98
N PHE A 180 -13.80 -1.59 -18.19
CA PHE A 180 -15.06 -0.88 -18.48
C PHE A 180 -14.90 0.66 -18.40
N LEU A 181 -14.07 1.17 -17.48
CA LEU A 181 -13.78 2.60 -17.36
C LEU A 181 -12.86 3.14 -18.47
N LYS A 182 -11.99 2.30 -19.04
CA LYS A 182 -11.15 2.68 -20.20
C LYS A 182 -11.97 2.96 -21.46
N GLU A 183 -13.07 2.22 -21.69
CA GLU A 183 -13.93 2.44 -22.85
C GLU A 183 -14.70 3.78 -22.79
N ASP A 184 -15.06 4.24 -21.60
CA ASP A 184 -15.82 5.49 -21.41
C ASP A 184 -14.93 6.75 -21.41
N TYR A 185 -13.67 6.62 -20.98
CA TYR A 185 -12.70 7.72 -20.99
C TYR A 185 -12.29 8.13 -22.42
N VAL A 186 -12.20 7.16 -23.34
CA VAL A 186 -11.88 7.44 -24.76
C VAL A 186 -13.04 8.15 -25.46
N LYS A 187 -14.30 7.80 -25.15
CA LYS A 187 -15.49 8.48 -25.69
C LYS A 187 -15.63 9.91 -25.18
N THR A 188 -15.29 10.15 -23.91
CA THR A 188 -15.38 11.48 -23.28
C THR A 188 -14.40 12.49 -23.89
N ARG A 189 -13.22 12.06 -24.35
CA ARG A 189 -12.27 12.94 -25.05
C ARG A 189 -12.76 13.38 -26.44
N GLN A 190 -13.57 12.59 -27.11
CA GLN A 190 -14.15 12.96 -28.41
C GLN A 190 -15.25 14.02 -28.27
N HIS A 191 -16.01 13.99 -27.17
CA HIS A 191 -17.04 15.01 -26.87
C HIS A 191 -16.45 16.36 -26.42
N LEU A 192 -15.31 16.35 -25.70
CA LEU A 192 -14.62 17.58 -25.27
C LEU A 192 -14.05 18.39 -26.44
N ALA A 193 -13.68 17.75 -27.55
CA ALA A 193 -13.23 18.44 -28.76
C ALA A 193 -14.38 19.20 -29.47
N GLN A 194 -15.64 18.75 -29.30
CA GLN A 194 -16.81 19.40 -29.90
C GLN A 194 -17.31 20.59 -29.07
N LEU A 195 -17.07 20.60 -27.76
CA LEU A 195 -17.46 21.70 -26.87
C LEU A 195 -16.60 22.96 -27.03
N GLN A 196 -15.38 22.85 -27.57
CA GLN A 196 -14.56 24.03 -27.88
C GLN A 196 -15.13 24.86 -29.06
N GLN A 197 -15.95 24.28 -29.93
CA GLN A 197 -16.58 25.02 -31.04
C GLN A 197 -17.86 25.76 -30.61
N GLY A 198 -18.56 25.31 -29.55
CA GLY A 198 -19.80 25.93 -29.09
C GLY A 198 -19.63 27.19 -28.22
N SER A 199 -18.40 27.56 -27.85
CA SER A 199 -18.13 28.73 -27.01
C SER A 199 -18.19 30.06 -27.75
N GLN A 200 -18.14 30.07 -29.08
CA GLN A 200 -18.13 31.32 -29.86
C GLN A 200 -19.54 31.86 -30.12
N GLU A 201 -20.57 31.00 -30.20
CA GLU A 201 -21.96 31.43 -30.46
C GLU A 201 -22.69 32.04 -29.25
N LEU A 202 -22.20 31.79 -28.03
CA LEU A 202 -22.79 32.31 -26.80
C LEU A 202 -22.39 33.77 -26.51
N SER A 203 -21.20 34.19 -26.96
CA SER A 203 -20.72 35.57 -26.83
C SER A 203 -21.53 36.55 -27.69
N ASP A 204 -21.92 36.15 -28.90
CA ASP A 204 -22.67 37.03 -29.81
C ASP A 204 -24.10 37.30 -29.31
N ARG A 205 -24.72 36.33 -28.62
CA ARG A 205 -26.09 36.46 -28.10
C ARG A 205 -26.21 37.31 -26.84
N LEU A 206 -25.14 37.45 -26.06
CA LEU A 206 -25.15 38.29 -24.85
C LEU A 206 -24.98 39.78 -25.18
N GLN A 207 -24.32 40.10 -26.30
CA GLN A 207 -24.12 41.48 -26.73
C GLN A 207 -25.39 42.13 -27.28
N GLU A 208 -26.33 41.33 -27.80
CA GLU A 208 -27.56 41.82 -28.47
C GLU A 208 -28.68 42.25 -27.49
N LYS A 209 -28.62 41.84 -26.21
CA LYS A 209 -29.72 42.09 -25.24
C LYS A 209 -29.45 43.17 -24.18
N LEU A 210 -28.29 43.82 -24.18
CA LEU A 210 -27.91 44.80 -23.16
C LEU A 210 -28.46 46.25 -23.30
N PRO A 211 -29.13 46.71 -24.39
CA PRO A 211 -29.64 48.09 -24.42
C PRO A 211 -30.97 48.34 -23.67
N GLN A 212 -31.65 47.31 -23.16
CA GLN A 212 -33.05 47.47 -22.68
C GLN A 212 -33.23 47.80 -21.20
N LEU A 213 -32.16 48.15 -20.47
CA LEU A 213 -32.25 48.58 -19.07
C LEU A 213 -31.46 49.89 -18.87
N ARG A 214 -31.89 50.97 -19.53
CA ARG A 214 -31.41 52.34 -19.24
C ARG A 214 -32.52 53.38 -19.39
N SER A 215 -33.45 53.34 -18.46
CA SER A 215 -34.43 54.37 -18.05
C SER A 215 -34.96 53.85 -16.69
N GLU A 216 -34.87 54.50 -15.55
CA GLU A 216 -35.01 55.90 -15.15
C GLU A 216 -34.30 56.13 -13.79
N ASP A 217 -33.89 57.38 -13.61
CA ASP A 217 -33.76 58.18 -12.38
C ASP A 217 -32.69 57.95 -11.29
N SER A 218 -32.09 59.08 -10.93
CA SER A 218 -31.14 59.42 -9.85
C SER A 218 -31.76 60.61 -9.06
N PRO A 219 -31.15 61.19 -8.00
CA PRO A 219 -30.33 60.74 -6.84
C PRO A 219 -30.90 61.40 -5.52
N PRO A 220 -30.17 61.79 -4.42
CA PRO A 220 -28.75 61.67 -4.02
C PRO A 220 -28.43 61.36 -2.52
N SER A 221 -27.11 61.35 -2.23
CA SER A 221 -26.44 61.57 -0.93
C SER A 221 -26.47 60.41 0.09
N ASP A 222 -25.40 60.06 0.82
CA ASP A 222 -24.29 60.86 1.34
C ASP A 222 -23.13 59.96 1.83
N ASN A 223 -21.92 60.56 1.90
CA ASN A 223 -20.79 60.30 2.82
C ASN A 223 -20.06 58.95 2.73
N ALA A 224 -18.78 58.88 2.33
CA ALA A 224 -17.53 59.47 2.86
C ALA A 224 -16.66 58.40 3.57
N ALA A 225 -15.35 58.63 3.52
CA ALA A 225 -14.21 57.84 4.02
C ALA A 225 -13.64 56.82 3.00
N THR A 226 -12.69 57.19 2.12
CA THR A 226 -11.27 57.52 2.35
C THR A 226 -10.51 56.51 3.20
N SER A 227 -9.60 55.76 2.58
CA SER A 227 -8.19 55.70 2.98
C SER A 227 -7.41 54.87 1.95
N ASP A 228 -6.71 55.60 1.10
CA ASP A 228 -5.60 55.12 0.28
C ASP A 228 -4.34 54.80 1.14
N ALA A 229 -3.34 54.30 0.42
CA ALA A 229 -1.89 54.24 0.68
C ALA A 229 -1.35 52.84 1.03
N GLU A 230 -0.62 52.11 0.15
CA GLU A 230 0.74 52.38 -0.40
C GLU A 230 1.76 52.64 0.75
N SER A 231 2.94 52.01 0.90
CA SER A 231 3.91 51.45 -0.05
C SER A 231 5.06 50.74 0.70
N LEU A 232 5.77 49.83 0.00
CA LEU A 232 7.24 49.61 -0.14
C LEU A 232 8.14 49.77 1.14
N GLU A 233 9.19 48.99 1.43
CA GLU A 233 10.39 48.77 0.62
C GLU A 233 11.46 47.96 1.43
N THR A 234 12.15 47.03 0.75
CA THR A 234 13.57 46.57 0.81
C THR A 234 14.36 46.25 2.13
N LYS A 235 15.10 45.12 2.05
CA LYS A 235 16.60 45.00 1.97
C LYS A 235 17.35 44.18 3.06
N SER A 236 18.15 43.21 2.54
CA SER A 236 19.52 42.82 2.93
C SER A 236 19.83 41.80 4.05
N LEU A 237 20.50 40.71 3.64
CA LEU A 237 21.50 39.88 4.36
C LEU A 237 22.93 40.50 4.19
N PRO A 238 24.04 39.93 4.74
CA PRO A 238 24.42 39.46 6.10
C PRO A 238 25.81 40.08 6.52
N PRO A 239 26.58 39.59 7.54
CA PRO A 239 27.61 38.55 7.27
C PRO A 239 27.97 37.61 8.48
N ALA A 240 28.99 36.77 8.25
CA ALA A 240 29.38 35.52 8.92
C ALA A 240 30.36 35.61 10.13
N SER A 241 30.33 34.52 10.93
CA SER A 241 31.36 33.80 11.75
C SER A 241 32.35 34.56 12.67
N PRO A 242 32.82 33.94 13.78
CA PRO A 242 34.03 33.09 13.68
C PRO A 242 34.06 31.84 14.59
N SER A 243 34.81 30.82 14.15
CA SER A 243 35.36 29.72 14.97
C SER A 243 36.47 30.23 15.91
N PRO A 244 36.89 29.40 16.90
CA PRO A 244 38.31 29.32 17.19
C PRO A 244 38.86 27.89 17.22
N ASN A 245 40.19 27.87 17.17
CA ASN A 245 41.10 26.83 16.73
C ASN A 245 41.56 25.88 17.86
N VAL A 246 42.12 24.75 17.42
CA VAL A 246 42.76 23.63 18.13
C VAL A 246 44.08 24.05 18.83
N PRO A 247 44.65 23.23 19.73
CA PRO A 247 45.97 22.68 19.39
C PRO A 247 46.15 21.17 19.66
N LEU A 248 47.00 20.58 18.81
CA LEU A 248 47.51 19.22 18.84
C LEU A 248 48.50 18.98 19.99
N GLU A 249 48.52 17.75 20.54
CA GLU A 249 49.76 17.12 20.99
C GLU A 249 49.67 15.57 20.87
N ASN A 250 50.67 14.99 20.20
CA ASN A 250 51.09 13.59 20.10
C ASN A 250 52.52 13.54 20.71
N PRO A 251 53.26 12.41 20.85
CA PRO A 251 52.94 10.97 20.94
C PRO A 251 53.73 10.24 22.08
N HIS A 252 53.65 8.89 22.16
CA HIS A 252 54.59 7.87 22.73
C HIS A 252 54.14 6.99 23.93
N GLY A 253 54.54 5.70 23.84
CA GLY A 253 54.75 4.74 24.94
C GLY A 253 53.87 3.49 24.86
N GLU A 254 54.32 2.38 24.23
CA GLU A 254 55.03 1.23 24.82
C GLU A 254 54.20 0.37 25.80
N GLY A 255 54.13 -0.94 25.54
CA GLY A 255 53.56 -1.97 26.43
C GLY A 255 52.90 -3.12 25.68
#